data_AF-A0A1F9VFS0-F1
#
_entry.id   AF-A0A1F9VFS0-F1
#
_cell.length_a   1.000
_cell.length_b   1.000
_cell.length_c   1.000
_cell.angle_alpha   90.00
_cell.angle_beta   90.00
_cell.angle_gamma   90.00
#
_symmetry.space_group_name_H-M   'P 1'
#
loop_
_entity.id
_entity.type
_entity.pdbx_description
1 polymer ?
#
loop_
_entity_poly.entity_id
_entity_poly.type
_entity_poly.pdbx_seq_one_letter_code
_entity_poly.pdbx_strand_id
1 'polypeptide(L)'
;MLINCDIGEQGPLHEGDRALMEFIHIANIACDGHAGDKESVAAFRALAEQRGVRIAAHLSYPDKPNFGRACMAISDEDLLAALDSQLALLPGVKLVKFHGALYNQACRDARLSEVLAGWLKRSGVSGVLAPADSELGAAVYRLSLAVLREAFLDRRYSYDGTAGHLRLVSRGAGNAIITNVDEALAQAVEITRRGRVNVSGDPAKPAWRPIKADTLCIHSDSPIALELARKLRAELDRAEKAAMASGVRGNIRLVKPGFCGTAGLPVYGRQNIGVSPGGAMDCFSLRRGNLMLGNPEGSPALEILGPPEIELMTPGRFVLTGARLEAFLSRGGAEPVEVEHSRVYEAETGDRLTFGNKRYGLQTYFCFRGREGGGPVPAEALPFAAVSAWADPQKRIRVLPGPEYHCLEDPGQFFFTQWRTTFKMDKMGIRLAGEPAMKCDMGNMISGAVADGTVQLTPESPIILLRHRQTTGGYPRIFNVISADIDLLGQYAPNQPIHFVQVTLEEARAFARQKEESLDKLRQASGS
;
A
#
# COMPACT_ATOMS: atom_id res chain seq x y z
N MET A 1 -3.60 1.46 9.13
CA MET A 1 -4.87 0.71 9.24
C MET A 1 -5.50 1.05 10.57
N LEU A 2 -6.82 1.19 10.66
CA LEU A 2 -7.51 1.53 11.91
C LEU A 2 -8.29 0.33 12.43
N ILE A 3 -8.45 0.21 13.73
CA ILE A 3 -9.32 -0.80 14.37
C ILE A 3 -10.62 -0.11 14.76
N ASN A 4 -11.76 -0.65 14.34
CA ASN A 4 -13.07 -0.21 14.81
C ASN A 4 -13.78 -1.35 15.56
N CYS A 5 -14.69 -1.00 16.46
CA CYS A 5 -15.51 -1.96 17.18
C CYS A 5 -16.90 -1.40 17.48
N ASP A 6 -17.90 -2.28 17.50
CA ASP A 6 -19.27 -1.95 17.87
C ASP A 6 -19.38 -1.96 19.40
N ILE A 7 -19.77 -0.84 20.01
CA ILE A 7 -19.64 -0.57 21.46
C ILE A 7 -20.96 -0.06 22.03
N GLY A 8 -21.28 -0.42 23.27
CA GLY A 8 -22.46 0.07 23.99
C GLY A 8 -23.71 -0.77 23.75
N GLU A 9 -23.56 -1.97 23.18
CA GLU A 9 -24.68 -2.87 22.92
C GLU A 9 -25.17 -3.60 24.18
N GLN A 10 -24.34 -3.69 25.21
CA GLN A 10 -24.59 -4.43 26.47
C GLN A 10 -24.73 -3.52 27.71
N GLY A 11 -24.93 -2.22 27.50
CA GLY A 11 -25.13 -1.23 28.57
C GLY A 11 -23.86 -0.49 29.01
N PRO A 12 -23.99 0.55 29.86
CA PRO A 12 -22.93 1.52 30.15
C PRO A 12 -21.76 0.94 30.98
N LEU A 13 -22.00 -0.16 31.70
CA LEU A 13 -21.05 -0.77 32.63
C LEU A 13 -20.46 -2.09 32.10
N HIS A 14 -20.76 -2.48 30.87
CA HIS A 14 -20.24 -3.73 30.31
C HIS A 14 -18.69 -3.72 30.29
N GLU A 15 -18.07 -4.62 31.05
CA GLU A 15 -16.62 -4.63 31.24
C GLU A 15 -15.87 -4.88 29.93
N GLY A 16 -16.39 -5.78 29.07
CA GLY A 16 -15.78 -6.11 27.78
C GLY A 16 -15.69 -4.91 26.84
N ASP A 17 -16.78 -4.15 26.71
CA ASP A 17 -16.84 -2.95 25.85
C ASP A 17 -15.89 -1.88 26.38
N ARG A 18 -15.84 -1.67 27.69
CA ARG A 18 -14.94 -0.70 28.33
C ARG A 18 -13.48 -1.10 28.17
N ALA A 19 -13.16 -2.40 28.24
CA ALA A 19 -11.82 -2.90 28.01
C ALA A 19 -11.40 -2.74 26.54
N LEU A 20 -12.30 -2.99 25.59
CA LEU A 20 -12.04 -2.83 24.15
C LEU A 20 -11.62 -1.40 23.77
N MET A 21 -12.15 -0.39 24.48
CA MET A 21 -11.80 1.03 24.28
C MET A 21 -10.30 1.35 24.47
N GLU A 22 -9.50 0.48 25.08
CA GLU A 22 -8.03 0.65 25.17
C GLU A 22 -7.30 0.33 23.86
N PHE A 23 -7.88 -0.52 23.02
CA PHE A 23 -7.17 -1.11 21.88
C PHE A 23 -7.68 -0.60 20.53
N ILE A 24 -8.88 -0.05 20.47
CA ILE A 24 -9.52 0.41 19.23
C ILE A 24 -9.18 1.87 18.90
N HIS A 25 -9.44 2.26 17.64
CA HIS A 25 -9.25 3.63 17.15
C HIS A 25 -10.58 4.35 16.91
N ILE A 26 -11.64 3.58 16.62
CA ILE A 26 -12.99 4.06 16.37
C ILE A 26 -13.97 3.19 17.17
N ALA A 27 -14.82 3.81 17.98
CA ALA A 27 -15.96 3.17 18.65
C ALA A 27 -17.24 3.49 17.87
N ASN A 28 -17.89 2.47 17.32
CA ASN A 28 -19.23 2.60 16.75
C ASN A 28 -20.23 2.45 17.89
N ILE A 29 -20.68 3.57 18.45
CA ILE A 29 -21.51 3.59 19.66
C ILE A 29 -22.97 3.31 19.29
N ALA A 30 -23.56 2.26 19.88
CA ALA A 30 -24.97 1.91 19.71
C ALA A 30 -25.87 3.05 20.22
N CYS A 31 -26.59 3.69 19.30
CA CYS A 31 -27.39 4.88 19.58
C CYS A 31 -28.90 4.57 19.55
N ASP A 32 -29.36 3.56 20.30
CA ASP A 32 -30.75 3.06 20.25
C ASP A 32 -31.03 2.22 18.98
N GLY A 33 -32.31 1.98 18.68
CA GLY A 33 -32.76 1.24 17.49
C GLY A 33 -32.60 -0.27 17.60
N HIS A 34 -31.38 -0.75 17.78
CA HIS A 34 -31.06 -2.17 17.98
C HIS A 34 -30.59 -2.44 19.41
N ALA A 35 -29.80 -1.52 19.97
CA ALA A 35 -29.21 -1.60 21.30
C ALA A 35 -28.74 -0.21 21.75
N GLY A 36 -28.35 -0.08 23.01
CA GLY A 36 -27.93 1.19 23.60
C GLY A 36 -29.10 2.10 23.99
N ASP A 37 -28.76 3.10 24.78
CA ASP A 37 -29.65 4.11 25.34
C ASP A 37 -28.85 5.39 25.67
N LYS A 38 -29.54 6.42 26.17
CA LYS A 38 -28.92 7.71 26.51
C LYS A 38 -27.77 7.57 27.53
N GLU A 39 -27.90 6.65 28.48
CA GLU A 39 -26.92 6.42 29.55
C GLU A 39 -25.66 5.76 29.00
N SER A 40 -25.82 4.71 28.18
CA SER A 40 -24.75 4.02 27.46
C SER A 40 -24.01 4.96 26.52
N VAL A 41 -24.74 5.74 25.72
CA VAL A 41 -24.15 6.70 24.79
C VAL A 41 -23.32 7.76 25.52
N ALA A 42 -23.83 8.31 26.62
CA ALA A 42 -23.10 9.29 27.42
C ALA A 42 -21.83 8.68 28.05
N ALA A 43 -21.93 7.47 28.60
CA ALA A 43 -20.80 6.78 29.23
C ALA A 43 -19.67 6.50 28.23
N PHE A 44 -19.99 5.95 27.06
CA PHE A 44 -18.97 5.62 26.05
C PHE A 44 -18.44 6.84 25.30
N ARG A 45 -19.24 7.91 25.14
CA ARG A 45 -18.73 9.19 24.64
C ARG A 45 -17.65 9.77 25.57
N ALA A 46 -17.92 9.81 26.87
CA ALA A 46 -16.97 10.30 27.86
C ALA A 46 -15.69 9.44 27.90
N LEU A 47 -15.85 8.12 27.84
CA LEU A 47 -14.71 7.19 27.80
C LEU A 47 -13.88 7.33 26.52
N ALA A 48 -14.53 7.56 25.37
CA ALA A 48 -13.86 7.79 24.10
C ALA A 48 -13.02 9.07 24.14
N GLU A 49 -13.57 10.15 24.69
CA GLU A 49 -12.86 11.42 24.87
C GLU A 49 -11.64 11.26 25.79
N GLN A 50 -11.80 10.59 26.94
CA GLN A 50 -10.72 10.30 27.87
C GLN A 50 -9.56 9.53 27.22
N ARG A 51 -9.87 8.62 26.28
CA ARG A 51 -8.89 7.71 25.65
C ARG A 51 -8.45 8.15 24.26
N GLY A 52 -8.94 9.29 23.75
CA GLY A 52 -8.64 9.75 22.40
C GLY A 52 -9.18 8.83 21.29
N VAL A 53 -10.24 8.07 21.57
CA VAL A 53 -10.90 7.18 20.61
C VAL A 53 -11.92 7.99 19.79
N ARG A 54 -11.90 7.83 18.47
CA ARG A 54 -12.91 8.47 17.61
C ARG A 54 -14.25 7.77 17.75
N ILE A 55 -15.34 8.51 17.57
CA ILE A 55 -16.69 7.97 17.70
C ILE A 55 -17.41 7.98 16.35
N ALA A 56 -18.19 6.94 16.11
CA ALA A 56 -19.19 6.86 15.04
C ALA A 56 -20.54 6.51 15.67
N ALA A 57 -21.63 7.04 15.12
CA ALA A 57 -22.96 6.60 15.50
C ALA A 57 -23.26 5.25 14.84
N HIS A 58 -23.57 4.23 15.65
CA HIS A 58 -23.95 2.90 15.19
C HIS A 58 -25.48 2.82 15.14
N LEU A 59 -26.03 2.91 13.92
CA LEU A 59 -27.44 3.17 13.66
C LEU A 59 -28.11 1.98 12.98
N SER A 60 -29.35 1.67 13.32
CA SER A 60 -30.06 0.51 12.78
C SER A 60 -31.48 0.82 12.39
N TYR A 61 -32.16 -0.19 11.84
CA TYR A 61 -33.61 -0.27 11.94
C TYR A 61 -34.06 -0.22 13.42
N PRO A 62 -35.24 0.35 13.73
CA PRO A 62 -35.80 0.38 15.08
C PRO A 62 -36.38 -0.99 15.48
N ASP A 63 -35.49 -1.96 15.65
CA ASP A 63 -35.79 -3.38 15.84
C ASP A 63 -34.99 -3.96 17.02
N LYS A 64 -35.21 -3.41 18.22
CA LYS A 64 -34.59 -3.94 19.45
C LYS A 64 -34.86 -5.42 19.69
N PRO A 65 -36.08 -5.96 19.49
CA PRO A 65 -36.37 -7.37 19.79
C PRO A 65 -35.50 -8.35 18.99
N ASN A 66 -35.11 -7.99 17.76
CA ASN A 66 -34.21 -8.82 16.95
C ASN A 66 -32.81 -8.19 16.78
N PHE A 67 -32.45 -7.24 17.64
CA PHE A 67 -31.14 -6.59 17.66
C PHE A 67 -30.77 -5.92 16.32
N GLY A 68 -31.76 -5.38 15.62
CA GLY A 68 -31.61 -4.75 14.30
C GLY A 68 -31.26 -5.73 13.18
N ARG A 69 -31.44 -7.04 13.38
CA ARG A 69 -31.03 -8.08 12.42
C ARG A 69 -32.16 -8.50 11.48
N ALA A 70 -33.40 -8.08 11.71
CA ALA A 70 -34.49 -8.33 10.78
C ALA A 70 -34.63 -7.18 9.77
N CYS A 71 -34.84 -7.51 8.49
CA CYS A 71 -35.27 -6.51 7.51
C CYS A 71 -36.68 -6.05 7.86
N MET A 72 -36.91 -4.73 7.82
CA MET A 72 -38.21 -4.13 8.11
C MET A 72 -38.83 -3.54 6.85
N ALA A 73 -40.12 -3.80 6.64
CA ALA A 73 -40.92 -3.04 5.69
C ALA A 73 -41.37 -1.73 6.37
N ILE A 74 -40.51 -0.72 6.29
CA ILE A 74 -40.71 0.62 6.86
C ILE A 74 -40.66 1.66 5.72
N SER A 75 -41.44 2.73 5.83
CA SER A 75 -41.39 3.82 4.86
C SER A 75 -40.06 4.58 4.95
N ASP A 76 -39.64 5.27 3.89
CA ASP A 76 -38.42 6.08 3.93
C ASP A 76 -38.54 7.20 4.99
N GLU A 77 -39.71 7.82 5.10
CA GLU A 77 -39.97 8.87 6.07
C GLU A 77 -39.79 8.37 7.51
N ASP A 78 -40.41 7.25 7.85
CA ASP A 78 -40.32 6.66 9.19
C ASP A 78 -38.90 6.16 9.50
N LEU A 79 -38.21 5.58 8.50
CA LEU A 79 -36.81 5.17 8.64
C LEU A 79 -35.92 6.37 8.94
N LEU A 80 -36.03 7.44 8.17
CA LEU A 80 -35.20 8.64 8.37
C LEU A 80 -35.51 9.32 9.71
N ALA A 81 -36.78 9.38 10.13
CA ALA A 81 -37.17 9.90 11.44
C ALA A 81 -36.61 9.06 12.60
N ALA A 82 -36.59 7.72 12.45
CA ALA A 82 -35.96 6.82 13.42
C ALA A 82 -34.44 7.04 13.47
N LEU A 83 -33.78 7.26 12.33
CA LEU A 83 -32.34 7.55 12.28
C LEU A 83 -32.00 8.92 12.85
N ASP A 84 -32.85 9.93 12.66
CA ASP A 84 -32.69 11.26 13.29
C ASP A 84 -32.77 11.16 14.82
N SER A 85 -33.72 10.38 15.34
CA SER A 85 -33.87 10.14 16.77
C SER A 85 -32.65 9.43 17.37
N GLN A 86 -32.11 8.42 16.68
CA GLN A 86 -30.89 7.73 17.08
C GLN A 86 -29.66 8.67 17.02
N LEU A 87 -29.48 9.42 15.93
CA LEU A 87 -28.36 10.35 15.74
C LEU A 87 -28.37 11.48 16.80
N ALA A 88 -29.56 11.92 17.22
CA ALA A 88 -29.74 12.94 18.25
C ALA A 88 -29.17 12.53 19.62
N LEU A 89 -29.01 11.23 19.90
CA LEU A 89 -28.36 10.76 21.13
C LEU A 89 -26.85 11.05 21.14
N LEU A 90 -26.22 11.20 19.96
CA LEU A 90 -24.79 11.45 19.83
C LEU A 90 -24.51 12.77 19.06
N PRO A 91 -24.88 13.93 19.63
CA PRO A 91 -24.83 15.20 18.92
C PRO A 91 -23.39 15.58 18.53
N GLY A 92 -23.25 16.08 17.30
CA GLY A 92 -21.98 16.56 16.73
C GLY A 92 -21.13 15.48 16.05
N VAL A 93 -21.53 14.20 16.12
CA VAL A 93 -20.81 13.11 15.44
C VAL A 93 -20.82 13.30 13.92
N LYS A 94 -19.70 12.97 13.28
CA LYS A 94 -19.48 13.16 11.83
C LYS A 94 -19.35 11.86 11.04
N LEU A 95 -19.37 10.74 11.74
CA LEU A 95 -19.17 9.41 11.18
C LEU A 95 -20.32 8.50 11.60
N VAL A 96 -20.83 7.71 10.65
CA VAL A 96 -21.90 6.73 10.90
C VAL A 96 -21.43 5.34 10.46
N LYS A 97 -21.84 4.32 11.21
CA LYS A 97 -21.85 2.94 10.78
C LYS A 97 -23.27 2.44 10.89
N PHE A 98 -23.83 1.92 9.81
CA PHE A 98 -25.12 1.24 9.92
C PHE A 98 -24.92 -0.15 10.50
N HIS A 99 -25.94 -0.68 11.16
CA HIS A 99 -25.93 -1.98 11.82
C HIS A 99 -26.84 -2.99 11.12
N GLY A 100 -26.53 -4.26 11.32
CA GLY A 100 -27.45 -5.37 11.10
C GLY A 100 -28.08 -5.41 9.70
N ALA A 101 -29.40 -5.57 9.65
CA ALA A 101 -30.13 -5.68 8.40
C ALA A 101 -30.06 -4.40 7.56
N LEU A 102 -30.13 -3.22 8.19
CA LEU A 102 -30.03 -1.93 7.49
C LEU A 102 -28.70 -1.81 6.75
N TYR A 103 -27.59 -2.13 7.40
CA TYR A 103 -26.26 -2.15 6.78
C TYR A 103 -26.19 -3.10 5.59
N ASN A 104 -26.62 -4.35 5.79
CA ASN A 104 -26.52 -5.38 4.76
C ASN A 104 -27.40 -5.08 3.54
N GLN A 105 -28.59 -4.51 3.76
CA GLN A 105 -29.49 -4.10 2.68
C GLN A 105 -28.94 -2.88 1.95
N ALA A 106 -28.50 -1.85 2.69
CA ALA A 106 -27.88 -0.66 2.10
C ALA A 106 -26.62 -0.99 1.29
N CYS A 107 -25.87 -2.04 1.64
CA CYS A 107 -24.72 -2.42 0.81
C CYS A 107 -25.09 -2.95 -0.58
N ARG A 108 -26.36 -3.27 -0.84
CA ARG A 108 -26.82 -3.98 -2.06
C ARG A 108 -27.97 -3.30 -2.79
N ASP A 109 -28.73 -2.46 -2.11
CA ASP A 109 -29.89 -1.78 -2.65
C ASP A 109 -29.51 -0.34 -3.01
N ALA A 110 -29.38 -0.06 -4.31
CA ALA A 110 -29.00 1.25 -4.82
C ALA A 110 -30.00 2.36 -4.42
N ARG A 111 -31.31 2.06 -4.39
CA ARG A 111 -32.33 3.03 -3.99
C ARG A 111 -32.18 3.38 -2.52
N LEU A 112 -32.10 2.36 -1.65
CA LEU A 112 -31.91 2.60 -0.21
C LEU A 112 -30.60 3.34 0.06
N SER A 113 -29.54 3.00 -0.66
CA SER A 113 -28.24 3.67 -0.57
C SER A 113 -28.31 5.16 -0.88
N GLU A 114 -29.07 5.55 -1.91
CA GLU A 114 -29.27 6.95 -2.28
C GLU A 114 -30.07 7.71 -1.22
N VAL A 115 -31.12 7.08 -0.67
CA VAL A 115 -31.91 7.65 0.44
C VAL A 115 -31.02 7.92 1.65
N LEU A 116 -30.23 6.93 2.07
CA LEU A 116 -29.32 7.05 3.22
C LEU A 116 -28.18 8.04 2.96
N ALA A 117 -27.57 8.03 1.77
CA ALA A 117 -26.52 8.98 1.40
C ALA A 117 -27.03 10.43 1.42
N GLY A 118 -28.25 10.65 0.89
CA GLY A 118 -28.92 11.95 0.97
C GLY A 118 -29.21 12.37 2.41
N TRP A 119 -29.66 11.45 3.25
CA TRP A 119 -29.87 11.70 4.68
C TRP A 119 -28.57 12.08 5.39
N LEU A 120 -27.49 11.30 5.23
CA LEU A 120 -26.18 11.57 5.83
C LEU A 120 -25.72 13.01 5.54
N LYS A 121 -25.82 13.44 4.28
CA LYS A 121 -25.46 14.80 3.85
C LYS A 121 -26.31 15.88 4.54
N ARG A 122 -27.63 15.68 4.61
CA ARG A 122 -28.56 16.64 5.24
C ARG A 122 -28.38 16.73 6.75
N SER A 123 -28.08 15.61 7.40
CA SER A 123 -27.88 15.53 8.85
C SER A 123 -26.48 16.00 9.28
N GLY A 124 -25.67 16.54 8.35
CA GLY A 124 -24.35 17.10 8.64
C GLY A 124 -23.28 16.06 8.97
N VAL A 125 -23.52 14.79 8.62
CA VAL A 125 -22.56 13.69 8.70
C VAL A 125 -21.64 13.75 7.48
N SER A 126 -20.33 13.61 7.69
CA SER A 126 -19.34 13.75 6.62
C SER A 126 -18.69 12.44 6.19
N GLY A 127 -19.01 11.31 6.84
CA GLY A 127 -18.58 10.01 6.34
C GLY A 127 -19.33 8.80 6.90
N VAL A 128 -19.08 7.66 6.27
CA VAL A 128 -19.67 6.36 6.63
C VAL A 128 -18.61 5.26 6.65
N LEU A 129 -18.82 4.22 7.48
CA LEU A 129 -18.12 2.95 7.36
C LEU A 129 -18.95 2.00 6.48
N ALA A 130 -18.34 1.49 5.41
CA ALA A 130 -18.99 0.57 4.47
C ALA A 130 -17.94 -0.29 3.74
N PRO A 131 -18.30 -1.46 3.19
CA PRO A 131 -17.40 -2.25 2.37
C PRO A 131 -17.01 -1.49 1.09
N ALA A 132 -15.78 -1.70 0.61
CA ALA A 132 -15.26 -0.99 -0.56
C ALA A 132 -16.12 -1.14 -1.82
N ASP A 133 -16.71 -2.33 -2.01
CA ASP A 133 -17.50 -2.68 -3.17
C ASP A 133 -19.00 -2.78 -2.79
N SER A 134 -19.56 -1.67 -2.28
CA SER A 134 -20.97 -1.59 -1.84
C SER A 134 -21.73 -0.44 -2.48
N GLU A 135 -23.04 -0.63 -2.69
CA GLU A 135 -23.94 0.41 -3.20
C GLU A 135 -23.96 1.65 -2.28
N LEU A 136 -23.96 1.43 -0.96
CA LEU A 136 -23.85 2.50 0.03
C LEU A 136 -22.56 3.31 -0.15
N GLY A 137 -21.41 2.64 -0.28
CA GLY A 137 -20.14 3.29 -0.51
C GLY A 137 -20.13 4.11 -1.81
N ALA A 138 -20.67 3.55 -2.90
CA ALA A 138 -20.79 4.24 -4.17
C ALA A 138 -21.71 5.49 -4.08
N ALA A 139 -22.88 5.35 -3.46
CA ALA A 139 -23.83 6.45 -3.29
C ALA A 139 -23.26 7.60 -2.46
N VAL A 140 -22.59 7.29 -1.35
CA VAL A 140 -21.94 8.28 -0.46
C VAL A 140 -20.76 8.96 -1.17
N TYR A 141 -19.95 8.20 -1.92
CA TYR A 141 -18.83 8.75 -2.69
C TYR A 141 -19.29 9.75 -3.76
N ARG A 142 -20.41 9.49 -4.45
CA ARG A 142 -21.00 10.43 -5.45
C ARG A 142 -21.40 11.77 -4.86
N LEU A 143 -21.64 11.84 -3.55
CA LEU A 143 -21.95 13.08 -2.83
C LEU A 143 -20.72 13.77 -2.24
N SER A 144 -19.51 13.31 -2.56
CA SER A 144 -18.23 13.80 -2.03
C SER A 144 -18.09 13.67 -0.51
N LEU A 145 -18.81 12.71 0.09
CA LEU A 145 -18.67 12.34 1.49
C LEU A 145 -17.58 11.26 1.65
N ALA A 146 -16.97 11.17 2.82
CA ALA A 146 -15.91 10.20 3.09
C ALA A 146 -16.47 8.78 3.26
N VAL A 147 -15.83 7.79 2.64
CA VAL A 147 -16.11 6.37 2.87
C VAL A 147 -14.87 5.75 3.50
N LEU A 148 -14.99 5.28 4.74
CA LEU A 148 -14.00 4.44 5.37
C LEU A 148 -14.31 2.98 5.01
N ARG A 149 -13.45 2.39 4.18
CA ARG A 149 -13.66 1.02 3.70
C ARG A 149 -13.47 0.05 4.84
N GLU A 150 -14.46 -0.78 5.11
CA GLU A 150 -14.47 -1.66 6.27
C GLU A 150 -14.23 -3.11 5.85
N ALA A 151 -13.39 -3.80 6.63
CA ALA A 151 -13.27 -5.25 6.62
C ALA A 151 -13.47 -5.79 8.05
N PHE A 152 -14.11 -6.94 8.16
CA PHE A 152 -14.40 -7.67 9.39
C PHE A 152 -13.37 -8.76 9.64
N LEU A 153 -12.90 -8.87 10.88
CA LEU A 153 -11.86 -9.85 11.26
C LEU A 153 -12.40 -11.11 11.89
N ASP A 154 -13.52 -11.01 12.60
CA ASP A 154 -14.19 -12.08 13.33
C ASP A 154 -15.28 -12.76 12.51
N ARG A 155 -15.40 -12.43 11.22
CA ARG A 155 -16.41 -12.95 10.30
C ARG A 155 -15.76 -13.60 9.09
N ARG A 156 -16.40 -14.67 8.60
CA ARG A 156 -16.03 -15.29 7.32
C ARG A 156 -16.66 -14.56 6.15
N TYR A 157 -15.96 -14.62 5.02
CA TYR A 157 -16.42 -14.06 3.75
C TYR A 157 -16.90 -15.17 2.82
N SER A 158 -17.81 -14.78 1.95
CA SER A 158 -18.30 -15.51 0.79
C SER A 158 -18.19 -14.58 -0.42
N TYR A 159 -18.24 -15.16 -1.62
CA TYR A 159 -18.19 -14.41 -2.87
C TYR A 159 -19.45 -14.69 -3.67
N ASP A 160 -20.20 -13.64 -4.02
CA ASP A 160 -21.30 -13.75 -4.96
C ASP A 160 -20.74 -13.62 -6.37
N GLY A 161 -20.64 -14.74 -7.10
CA GLY A 161 -20.13 -14.76 -8.46
C GLY A 161 -21.04 -14.08 -9.49
N THR A 162 -22.33 -13.93 -9.19
CA THR A 162 -23.31 -13.28 -10.08
C THR A 162 -23.23 -11.76 -9.94
N ALA A 163 -23.13 -11.26 -8.71
CA ALA A 163 -23.00 -9.84 -8.43
C ALA A 163 -21.54 -9.33 -8.47
N GLY A 164 -20.56 -10.24 -8.43
CA GLY A 164 -19.14 -9.89 -8.43
C GLY A 164 -18.63 -9.30 -7.11
N HIS A 165 -19.36 -9.44 -6.01
CA HIS A 165 -19.09 -8.76 -4.74
C HIS A 165 -18.75 -9.72 -3.59
N LEU A 166 -17.88 -9.24 -2.69
CA LEU A 166 -17.61 -9.88 -1.40
C LEU A 166 -18.80 -9.71 -0.44
N ARG A 167 -19.08 -10.75 0.34
CA ARG A 167 -20.16 -10.75 1.34
C ARG A 167 -19.71 -11.43 2.61
N LEU A 168 -20.25 -11.01 3.75
CA LEU A 168 -20.12 -11.80 4.96
C LEU A 168 -21.03 -13.04 4.89
N VAL A 169 -20.51 -14.17 5.37
CA VAL A 169 -21.32 -15.36 5.59
C VAL A 169 -22.41 -15.04 6.61
N SER A 170 -23.66 -15.43 6.33
CA SER A 170 -24.81 -15.18 7.21
C SER A 170 -24.55 -15.74 8.61
N ARG A 171 -24.85 -14.97 9.67
CA ARG A 171 -24.60 -15.37 11.08
C ARG A 171 -25.29 -16.69 11.46
N GLY A 172 -26.37 -17.08 10.78
CA GLY A 172 -27.05 -18.36 11.01
C GLY A 172 -26.31 -19.59 10.46
N ALA A 173 -25.27 -19.42 9.65
CA ALA A 173 -24.43 -20.52 9.19
C ALA A 173 -23.41 -20.92 10.27
N GLY A 174 -23.25 -22.22 10.52
CA GLY A 174 -22.42 -22.74 11.62
C GLY A 174 -20.94 -22.36 11.59
N ASN A 175 -20.43 -21.83 10.47
CA ASN A 175 -19.05 -21.38 10.32
C ASN A 175 -18.92 -19.85 10.14
N ALA A 176 -19.98 -19.06 10.33
CA ALA A 176 -19.98 -17.63 9.98
C ALA A 176 -19.05 -16.75 10.81
N ILE A 177 -18.74 -17.18 12.03
CA ILE A 177 -17.92 -16.47 13.02
C ILE A 177 -16.59 -17.20 13.18
N ILE A 178 -15.50 -16.44 13.20
CA ILE A 178 -14.16 -16.96 13.51
C ILE A 178 -14.01 -16.89 15.03
N THR A 179 -13.86 -18.04 15.67
CA THR A 179 -13.72 -18.17 17.13
C THR A 179 -12.28 -18.42 17.58
N ASN A 180 -11.35 -18.53 16.63
CA ASN A 180 -9.93 -18.68 16.90
C ASN A 180 -9.22 -17.34 16.65
N VAL A 181 -8.52 -16.82 17.67
CA VAL A 181 -7.81 -15.53 17.61
C VAL A 181 -6.70 -15.54 16.56
N ASP A 182 -5.95 -16.62 16.46
CA ASP A 182 -4.81 -16.70 15.53
C ASP A 182 -5.28 -16.78 14.08
N GLU A 183 -6.42 -17.43 13.82
CA GLU A 183 -7.08 -17.40 12.51
C GLU A 183 -7.53 -15.98 12.13
N ALA A 184 -8.17 -15.25 13.06
CA ALA A 184 -8.61 -13.88 12.83
C ALA A 184 -7.41 -12.91 12.61
N LEU A 185 -6.30 -13.12 13.32
CA LEU A 185 -5.06 -12.37 13.11
C LEU A 185 -4.43 -12.69 11.75
N ALA A 186 -4.39 -13.96 11.34
CA ALA A 186 -3.93 -14.34 10.01
C ALA A 186 -4.77 -13.68 8.92
N GLN A 187 -6.10 -13.63 9.10
CA GLN A 187 -6.99 -12.88 8.20
C GLN A 187 -6.64 -11.37 8.18
N ALA A 188 -6.35 -10.77 9.34
CA ALA A 188 -5.94 -9.37 9.41
C ALA A 188 -4.62 -9.11 8.64
N VAL A 189 -3.65 -10.01 8.72
CA VAL A 189 -2.37 -9.94 7.99
C VAL A 189 -2.60 -10.03 6.49
N GLU A 190 -3.45 -10.95 6.02
CA GLU A 190 -3.77 -11.08 4.59
C GLU A 190 -4.48 -9.83 4.04
N ILE A 191 -5.42 -9.26 4.80
CA ILE A 191 -6.12 -8.03 4.42
C ILE A 191 -5.13 -6.85 4.36
N THR A 192 -4.33 -6.67 5.41
CA THR A 192 -3.44 -5.49 5.54
C THR A 192 -2.23 -5.54 4.62
N ARG A 193 -1.59 -6.70 4.46
CA ARG A 193 -0.33 -6.83 3.71
C ARG A 193 -0.52 -7.29 2.27
N ARG A 194 -1.55 -8.09 2.00
CA ARG A 194 -1.76 -8.71 0.69
C ARG A 194 -3.02 -8.20 -0.02
N GLY A 195 -3.89 -7.44 0.66
CA GLY A 195 -5.11 -6.88 0.07
C GLY A 195 -6.08 -7.95 -0.40
N ARG A 196 -6.17 -9.08 0.31
CA ARG A 196 -7.02 -10.22 -0.06
C ARG A 196 -7.64 -10.89 1.16
N VAL A 197 -8.73 -11.61 0.94
CA VAL A 197 -9.43 -12.40 1.96
C VAL A 197 -9.80 -13.79 1.42
N ASN A 198 -9.88 -14.76 2.32
CA ASN A 198 -10.27 -16.14 1.99
C ASN A 198 -11.80 -16.27 2.00
N VAL A 199 -12.39 -16.70 0.89
CA VAL A 199 -13.84 -16.92 0.76
C VAL A 199 -14.25 -18.40 0.74
N SER A 200 -13.29 -19.32 0.89
CA SER A 200 -13.57 -20.77 0.90
C SER A 200 -14.19 -21.26 2.21
N GLY A 201 -13.94 -20.52 3.31
CA GLY A 201 -14.24 -20.98 4.66
C GLY A 201 -13.27 -22.03 5.21
N ASP A 202 -12.25 -22.46 4.45
CA ASP A 202 -11.21 -23.41 4.86
C ASP A 202 -9.83 -22.74 4.77
N PRO A 203 -9.16 -22.47 5.91
CA PRO A 203 -7.80 -21.94 5.93
C PRO A 203 -6.76 -22.83 5.22
N ALA A 204 -6.97 -24.16 5.19
CA ALA A 204 -6.06 -25.10 4.54
C ALA A 204 -6.22 -25.13 3.01
N LYS A 205 -7.36 -24.65 2.49
CA LYS A 205 -7.65 -24.60 1.04
C LYS A 205 -8.21 -23.23 0.65
N PRO A 206 -7.39 -22.17 0.73
CA PRO A 206 -7.89 -20.82 0.57
C PRO A 206 -8.35 -20.53 -0.86
N ALA A 207 -9.49 -19.84 -0.97
CA ALA A 207 -9.95 -19.22 -2.21
C ALA A 207 -9.81 -17.70 -2.06
N TRP A 208 -8.75 -17.12 -2.61
CA TRP A 208 -8.44 -15.70 -2.42
C TRP A 208 -9.30 -14.79 -3.30
N ARG A 209 -9.78 -13.71 -2.70
CA ARG A 209 -10.45 -12.59 -3.39
C ARG A 209 -9.86 -11.26 -2.93
N PRO A 210 -9.70 -10.28 -3.84
CA PRO A 210 -9.17 -8.98 -3.48
C PRO A 210 -10.14 -8.24 -2.56
N ILE A 211 -9.61 -7.49 -1.59
CA ILE A 211 -10.38 -6.62 -0.69
C ILE A 211 -9.59 -5.34 -0.44
N LYS A 212 -10.30 -4.21 -0.32
CA LYS A 212 -9.73 -2.93 0.09
C LYS A 212 -10.33 -2.52 1.42
N ALA A 213 -9.49 -2.14 2.39
CA ALA A 213 -9.93 -1.73 3.71
C ALA A 213 -9.09 -0.56 4.24
N ASP A 214 -9.75 0.33 4.98
CA ASP A 214 -9.16 1.39 5.80
C ASP A 214 -9.31 1.09 7.30
N THR A 215 -10.34 0.31 7.64
CA THR A 215 -10.67 -0.12 9.00
C THR A 215 -10.84 -1.64 9.11
N LEU A 216 -10.45 -2.19 10.25
CA LEU A 216 -10.62 -3.57 10.65
C LEU A 216 -11.63 -3.62 11.80
N CYS A 217 -12.81 -4.14 11.52
CA CYS A 217 -13.92 -4.27 12.45
C CYS A 217 -13.82 -5.56 13.26
N ILE A 218 -14.07 -5.42 14.56
CA ILE A 218 -14.29 -6.50 15.52
C ILE A 218 -15.67 -6.24 16.13
N HIS A 219 -16.52 -7.26 16.25
CA HIS A 219 -17.76 -7.10 17.00
C HIS A 219 -17.48 -7.36 18.49
N SER A 220 -17.98 -6.52 19.38
CA SER A 220 -17.78 -6.68 20.83
C SER A 220 -18.46 -7.94 21.38
N ASP A 221 -19.53 -8.41 20.73
CA ASP A 221 -20.23 -9.65 21.06
C ASP A 221 -19.45 -10.93 20.69
N SER A 222 -18.30 -10.79 20.02
CA SER A 222 -17.45 -11.93 19.67
C SER A 222 -16.68 -12.46 20.87
N PRO A 223 -16.63 -13.80 21.09
CA PRO A 223 -15.90 -14.40 22.22
C PRO A 223 -14.39 -14.12 22.18
N ILE A 224 -13.85 -13.75 21.01
CA ILE A 224 -12.44 -13.43 20.83
C ILE A 224 -12.14 -11.92 20.81
N ALA A 225 -13.16 -11.06 20.95
CA ALA A 225 -13.05 -9.63 20.65
C ALA A 225 -11.88 -8.95 21.37
N LEU A 226 -11.81 -9.11 22.70
CA LEU A 226 -10.82 -8.43 23.53
C LEU A 226 -9.39 -8.92 23.26
N GLU A 227 -9.20 -10.24 23.18
CA GLU A 227 -7.88 -10.80 22.90
C GLU A 227 -7.40 -10.44 21.49
N LEU A 228 -8.30 -10.53 20.51
CA LEU A 228 -8.02 -10.14 19.12
C LEU A 228 -7.64 -8.66 19.03
N ALA A 229 -8.42 -7.76 19.64
CA ALA A 229 -8.15 -6.33 19.63
C ALA A 229 -6.78 -6.01 20.26
N ARG A 230 -6.47 -6.63 21.40
CA ARG A 230 -5.18 -6.45 22.10
C ARG A 230 -4.00 -6.93 21.25
N LYS A 231 -4.06 -8.15 20.70
CA LYS A 231 -2.98 -8.69 19.85
C LYS A 231 -2.84 -7.88 18.56
N LEU A 232 -3.96 -7.52 17.91
CA LEU A 232 -3.95 -6.73 16.69
C LEU A 232 -3.36 -5.33 16.93
N ARG A 233 -3.74 -4.67 18.03
CA ARG A 233 -3.17 -3.38 18.39
C ARG A 233 -1.66 -3.47 18.62
N ALA A 234 -1.20 -4.50 19.34
CA ALA A 234 0.22 -4.73 19.53
C ALA A 234 0.97 -4.96 18.20
N GLU A 235 0.39 -5.70 17.25
CA GLU A 235 0.99 -5.90 15.93
C GLU A 235 1.03 -4.60 15.10
N LEU A 236 -0.04 -3.80 15.11
CA LEU A 236 -0.08 -2.51 14.42
C LEU A 236 0.91 -1.51 15.04
N ASP A 237 0.96 -1.41 16.36
CA ASP A 237 1.90 -0.53 17.08
C ASP A 237 3.34 -0.99 16.85
N ARG A 238 3.61 -2.30 16.83
CA ARG A 238 4.94 -2.83 16.47
C ARG A 238 5.31 -2.47 15.04
N ALA A 239 4.38 -2.59 14.10
CA ALA A 239 4.61 -2.21 12.70
C ALA A 239 4.84 -0.70 12.55
N GLU A 240 4.12 0.14 13.30
CA GLU A 240 4.31 1.59 13.32
C GLU A 240 5.65 1.98 13.94
N LYS A 241 6.02 1.41 15.09
CA LYS A 241 7.34 1.60 15.70
C LYS A 241 8.47 1.14 14.79
N ALA A 242 8.31 -0.03 14.15
CA ALA A 242 9.26 -0.51 13.15
C ALA A 242 9.36 0.47 11.96
N ALA A 243 8.24 1.03 11.51
CA ALA A 243 8.25 2.04 10.45
C ALA A 243 8.98 3.33 10.89
N MET A 244 8.78 3.80 12.12
CA MET A 244 9.47 4.97 12.70
C MET A 244 10.97 4.72 12.90
N ALA A 245 11.37 3.51 13.32
CA ALA A 245 12.77 3.11 13.47
C ALA A 245 13.44 2.80 12.12
N SER A 246 12.66 2.53 11.07
CA SER A 246 13.14 2.21 9.73
C SER A 246 13.37 3.46 8.87
N GLY A 247 14.43 3.43 8.08
CA GLY A 247 14.74 4.46 7.11
C GLY A 247 15.57 5.61 7.65
N VAL A 248 15.78 6.61 6.79
CA VAL A 248 16.80 7.65 6.99
C VAL A 248 16.30 8.90 7.72
N ARG A 249 14.98 9.11 7.82
CA ARG A 249 14.43 10.33 8.44
C ARG A 249 14.69 10.34 9.94
N GLY A 250 15.34 11.38 10.45
CA GLY A 250 15.66 11.54 11.87
C GLY A 250 16.83 10.68 12.37
N ASN A 251 17.24 9.65 11.61
CA ASN A 251 18.31 8.72 11.98
C ASN A 251 19.69 9.11 11.44
N ILE A 252 19.75 9.96 10.41
CA ILE A 252 21.00 10.43 9.83
C ILE A 252 21.02 11.95 9.67
N ARG A 253 22.23 12.50 9.59
CA ARG A 253 22.51 13.88 9.19
C ARG A 253 23.42 13.88 7.97
N LEU A 254 23.08 14.68 6.97
CA LEU A 254 23.99 14.93 5.85
C LEU A 254 24.99 16.02 6.26
N VAL A 255 26.25 15.65 6.46
CA VAL A 255 27.35 16.59 6.71
C VAL A 255 27.68 17.33 5.42
N LYS A 256 27.69 16.60 4.30
CA LYS A 256 27.73 17.15 2.93
C LYS A 256 26.55 16.59 2.16
N PRO A 257 25.75 17.45 1.48
CA PRO A 257 24.48 17.01 0.91
C PRO A 257 24.64 16.06 -0.28
N GLY A 258 25.73 16.14 -1.04
CA GLY A 258 25.88 15.38 -2.29
C GLY A 258 24.73 15.67 -3.28
N PHE A 259 24.52 14.78 -4.25
CA PHE A 259 23.32 14.77 -5.08
C PHE A 259 22.49 13.54 -4.72
N CYS A 260 21.69 13.66 -3.66
CA CYS A 260 20.88 12.57 -3.13
C CYS A 260 19.51 13.07 -2.65
N GLY A 261 18.59 12.13 -2.46
CA GLY A 261 17.26 12.44 -1.95
C GLY A 261 16.63 11.23 -1.28
N THR A 262 15.70 11.48 -0.36
CA THR A 262 14.94 10.38 0.24
C THR A 262 13.95 9.82 -0.78
N ALA A 263 13.95 8.51 -0.96
CA ALA A 263 13.05 7.80 -1.85
C ALA A 263 12.38 6.63 -1.11
N GLY A 264 11.10 6.40 -1.40
CA GLY A 264 10.36 5.19 -1.03
C GLY A 264 9.84 4.48 -2.27
N LEU A 265 8.89 3.56 -2.09
CA LEU A 265 8.19 2.96 -3.22
C LEU A 265 7.29 3.98 -3.93
N PRO A 266 7.05 3.82 -5.25
CA PRO A 266 6.12 4.65 -6.00
C PRO A 266 4.69 4.50 -5.47
N VAL A 267 3.93 5.59 -5.48
CA VAL A 267 2.53 5.61 -5.04
C VAL A 267 1.60 5.62 -6.25
N TYR A 268 0.97 4.49 -6.52
CA TYR A 268 -0.01 4.36 -7.60
C TYR A 268 -1.44 4.65 -7.15
N GLY A 269 -2.34 4.92 -8.09
CA GLY A 269 -3.77 5.17 -7.87
C GLY A 269 -4.18 6.64 -7.88
N ARG A 270 -3.28 7.56 -8.25
CA ARG A 270 -3.56 9.01 -8.38
C ARG A 270 -3.27 9.57 -9.78
N GLN A 271 -2.93 8.70 -10.72
CA GLN A 271 -2.55 9.10 -12.08
C GLN A 271 -3.72 9.71 -12.85
N ASN A 272 -4.95 9.31 -12.53
CA ASN A 272 -6.17 9.86 -13.11
C ASN A 272 -6.38 11.34 -12.77
N ILE A 273 -5.74 11.86 -11.72
CA ILE A 273 -5.76 13.28 -11.35
C ILE A 273 -4.43 13.99 -11.64
N GLY A 274 -3.59 13.40 -12.51
CA GLY A 274 -2.35 14.03 -12.98
C GLY A 274 -1.13 13.87 -12.06
N VAL A 275 -1.21 13.03 -11.01
CA VAL A 275 -0.09 12.84 -10.07
C VAL A 275 0.77 11.65 -10.50
N SER A 276 2.05 11.90 -10.74
CA SER A 276 3.06 10.88 -11.07
C SER A 276 3.32 9.92 -9.91
N PRO A 277 3.67 8.64 -10.17
CA PRO A 277 4.00 7.68 -9.12
C PRO A 277 5.16 8.11 -8.20
N GLY A 278 6.19 8.75 -8.76
CA GLY A 278 7.40 9.14 -8.05
C GLY A 278 8.19 7.94 -7.50
N GLY A 279 8.86 8.12 -6.36
CA GLY A 279 9.61 7.05 -5.69
C GLY A 279 11.00 6.78 -6.28
N ALA A 280 11.62 5.70 -5.82
CA ALA A 280 12.96 5.25 -6.18
C ALA A 280 13.05 4.73 -7.61
N MET A 281 14.09 5.11 -8.34
CA MET A 281 14.32 4.69 -9.73
C MET A 281 14.53 3.17 -9.86
N ASP A 282 15.32 2.59 -8.96
CA ASP A 282 15.55 1.16 -8.81
C ASP A 282 14.91 0.70 -7.49
N CYS A 283 13.63 0.33 -7.59
CA CYS A 283 12.86 -0.18 -6.46
C CYS A 283 13.36 -1.53 -5.97
N PHE A 284 13.98 -2.34 -6.83
CA PHE A 284 14.51 -3.64 -6.43
C PHE A 284 15.66 -3.47 -5.43
N SER A 285 16.62 -2.57 -5.70
CA SER A 285 17.71 -2.26 -4.78
C SER A 285 17.21 -1.65 -3.48
N LEU A 286 16.27 -0.70 -3.52
CA LEU A 286 15.63 -0.14 -2.32
C LEU A 286 14.98 -1.24 -1.46
N ARG A 287 14.11 -2.07 -2.06
CA ARG A 287 13.40 -3.14 -1.35
C ARG A 287 14.37 -4.13 -0.76
N ARG A 288 15.40 -4.53 -1.53
CA ARG A 288 16.44 -5.43 -1.08
C ARG A 288 17.19 -4.89 0.13
N GLY A 289 17.63 -3.63 0.11
CA GLY A 289 18.31 -3.02 1.25
C GLY A 289 17.42 -2.98 2.49
N ASN A 290 16.14 -2.64 2.33
CA ASN A 290 15.19 -2.65 3.43
C ASN A 290 14.92 -4.06 3.98
N LEU A 291 14.67 -5.04 3.11
CA LEU A 291 14.44 -6.43 3.52
C LEU A 291 15.68 -7.01 4.23
N MET A 292 16.89 -6.71 3.75
CA MET A 292 18.12 -7.10 4.44
C MET A 292 18.19 -6.57 5.87
N LEU A 293 17.64 -5.39 6.15
CA LEU A 293 17.57 -4.83 7.50
C LEU A 293 16.35 -5.31 8.29
N GLY A 294 15.45 -6.08 7.69
CA GLY A 294 14.13 -6.43 8.26
C GLY A 294 13.19 -5.23 8.36
N ASN A 295 13.41 -4.18 7.56
CA ASN A 295 12.49 -3.06 7.43
C ASN A 295 11.29 -3.45 6.54
N PRO A 296 10.15 -2.75 6.67
CA PRO A 296 9.16 -2.72 5.61
C PRO A 296 9.82 -2.42 4.24
N GLU A 297 9.46 -3.17 3.21
CA GLU A 297 10.16 -3.12 1.91
C GLU A 297 10.21 -1.72 1.28
N GLY A 298 9.21 -0.87 1.58
CA GLY A 298 9.13 0.51 1.09
C GLY A 298 9.63 1.58 2.05
N SER A 299 10.33 1.21 3.13
CA SER A 299 10.87 2.19 4.08
C SER A 299 11.75 3.22 3.38
N PRO A 300 11.66 4.51 3.74
CA PRO A 300 12.40 5.57 3.05
C PRO A 300 13.92 5.38 3.16
N ALA A 301 14.58 5.25 2.01
CA ALA A 301 16.03 5.13 1.88
C ALA A 301 16.60 6.41 1.25
N LEU A 302 17.91 6.64 1.42
CA LEU A 302 18.60 7.71 0.70
C LEU A 302 19.03 7.18 -0.68
N GLU A 303 18.45 7.72 -1.74
CA GLU A 303 18.84 7.48 -3.13
C GLU A 303 19.98 8.45 -3.50
N ILE A 304 21.16 7.90 -3.76
CA ILE A 304 22.42 8.61 -3.94
C ILE A 304 22.86 8.53 -5.42
N LEU A 305 22.83 9.69 -6.07
CA LEU A 305 23.35 9.89 -7.42
C LEU A 305 24.75 10.48 -7.40
N GLY A 306 24.98 11.47 -6.52
CA GLY A 306 26.29 12.03 -6.19
C GLY A 306 26.59 11.86 -4.70
N PRO A 307 27.82 11.46 -4.32
CA PRO A 307 28.16 11.03 -2.96
C PRO A 307 27.91 12.13 -1.91
N PRO A 308 27.10 11.88 -0.86
CA PRO A 308 27.02 12.73 0.32
C PRO A 308 28.15 12.42 1.32
N GLU A 309 28.20 13.12 2.44
CA GLU A 309 28.84 12.64 3.68
C GLU A 309 27.74 12.46 4.72
N ILE A 310 27.64 11.27 5.31
CA ILE A 310 26.54 10.89 6.19
C ILE A 310 27.09 10.71 7.60
N GLU A 311 26.44 11.30 8.59
CA GLU A 311 26.67 11.05 10.01
C GLU A 311 25.46 10.33 10.60
N LEU A 312 25.72 9.29 11.39
CA LEU A 312 24.72 8.47 12.02
C LEU A 312 24.29 9.14 13.33
N MET A 313 23.00 9.46 13.46
CA MET A 313 22.47 10.17 14.62
C MET A 313 21.93 9.21 15.68
N THR A 314 21.54 8.00 15.26
CA THR A 314 21.01 6.96 16.14
C THR A 314 21.82 5.66 15.96
N PRO A 315 21.98 4.85 17.02
CA PRO A 315 22.60 3.53 16.88
C PRO A 315 21.65 2.60 16.13
N GLY A 316 22.21 1.70 15.32
CA GLY A 316 21.41 0.82 14.47
C GLY A 316 22.23 0.08 13.43
N ARG A 317 21.60 -0.24 12.30
CA ARG A 317 22.18 -0.99 11.19
C ARG A 317 21.93 -0.28 9.88
N PHE A 318 22.86 -0.42 8.94
CA PHE A 318 22.70 0.08 7.58
C PHE A 318 23.19 -0.91 6.53
N VAL A 319 22.76 -0.68 5.29
CA VAL A 319 23.25 -1.40 4.11
C VAL A 319 23.25 -0.46 2.90
N LEU A 320 24.27 -0.63 2.04
CA LEU A 320 24.33 0.01 0.73
C LEU A 320 23.92 -0.98 -0.36
N THR A 321 23.04 -0.59 -1.28
CA THR A 321 22.63 -1.40 -2.43
C THR A 321 22.60 -0.57 -3.72
N GLY A 322 22.31 -1.18 -4.88
CA GLY A 322 22.31 -0.50 -6.17
C GLY A 322 23.69 -0.41 -6.81
N ALA A 323 24.00 0.74 -7.41
CA ALA A 323 25.28 1.06 -8.02
C ALA A 323 26.42 0.94 -7.02
N ARG A 324 27.55 0.34 -7.43
CA ARG A 324 28.74 0.23 -6.55
C ARG A 324 29.41 1.59 -6.47
N LEU A 325 29.26 2.20 -5.30
CA LEU A 325 29.92 3.43 -4.89
C LEU A 325 30.86 3.06 -3.74
N GLU A 326 32.15 3.38 -3.87
CA GLU A 326 33.11 3.19 -2.78
C GLU A 326 32.61 3.92 -1.53
N ALA A 327 32.71 3.27 -0.39
CA ALA A 327 32.20 3.79 0.86
C ALA A 327 33.12 3.37 2.01
N PHE A 328 33.31 4.27 2.97
CA PHE A 328 34.20 4.08 4.10
C PHE A 328 33.49 4.54 5.38
N LEU A 329 33.49 3.68 6.39
CA LEU A 329 32.93 3.94 7.71
C LEU A 329 34.06 4.37 8.67
N SER A 330 33.97 5.59 9.19
CA SER A 330 34.86 6.11 10.21
C SER A 330 34.21 6.06 11.58
N ARG A 331 34.95 5.56 12.58
CA ARG A 331 34.53 5.48 13.98
C ARG A 331 35.56 6.15 14.88
N GLY A 332 35.20 7.23 15.57
CA GLY A 332 35.99 7.92 16.60
C GLY A 332 37.52 7.73 16.58
N GLY A 333 38.23 8.41 15.67
CA GLY A 333 39.70 8.39 15.62
C GLY A 333 40.37 7.11 15.11
N ALA A 334 39.61 6.05 14.83
CA ALA A 334 40.11 4.84 14.17
C ALA A 334 40.22 5.03 12.65
N GLU A 335 41.06 4.20 12.03
CA GLU A 335 41.20 4.16 10.57
C GLU A 335 39.87 3.79 9.88
N PRO A 336 39.49 4.47 8.78
CA PRO A 336 38.26 4.16 8.05
C PRO A 336 38.24 2.72 7.51
N VAL A 337 37.10 2.04 7.68
CA VAL A 337 36.89 0.66 7.19
C VAL A 337 36.06 0.70 5.91
N GLU A 338 36.46 -0.05 4.88
CA GLU A 338 35.67 -0.15 3.65
C GLU A 338 34.31 -0.81 3.90
N VAL A 339 33.27 -0.20 3.34
CA VAL A 339 31.90 -0.70 3.35
C VAL A 339 31.63 -1.44 2.03
N GLU A 340 31.48 -2.75 2.15
CA GLU A 340 31.01 -3.62 1.10
C GLU A 340 29.51 -3.39 0.84
N HIS A 341 29.11 -3.32 -0.43
CA HIS A 341 27.69 -3.22 -0.75
C HIS A 341 27.00 -4.55 -0.52
N SER A 342 25.71 -4.49 -0.20
CA SER A 342 24.86 -5.65 0.05
C SER A 342 25.29 -6.47 1.26
N ARG A 343 25.92 -5.83 2.23
CA ARG A 343 26.28 -6.37 3.54
C ARG A 343 25.73 -5.45 4.63
N VAL A 344 25.21 -6.04 5.70
CA VAL A 344 24.68 -5.27 6.83
C VAL A 344 25.81 -4.89 7.78
N TYR A 345 25.88 -3.61 8.12
CA TYR A 345 26.83 -3.05 9.06
C TYR A 345 26.11 -2.50 10.28
N GLU A 346 26.66 -2.74 11.46
CA GLU A 346 26.28 -2.03 12.68
C GLU A 346 26.81 -0.59 12.62
N ALA A 347 26.09 0.33 13.24
CA ALA A 347 26.43 1.73 13.37
C ALA A 347 26.13 2.22 14.78
N GLU A 348 27.02 3.05 15.31
CA GLU A 348 26.81 3.79 16.55
C GLU A 348 26.61 5.28 16.26
N THR A 349 26.01 6.01 17.20
CA THR A 349 25.85 7.46 17.07
C THR A 349 27.21 8.15 16.92
N GLY A 350 27.32 9.03 15.92
CA GLY A 350 28.55 9.75 15.59
C GLY A 350 29.43 9.05 14.55
N ASP A 351 29.13 7.81 14.18
CA ASP A 351 29.77 7.15 13.04
C ASP A 351 29.58 8.00 11.77
N ARG A 352 30.56 7.95 10.85
CA ARG A 352 30.50 8.69 9.58
C ARG A 352 30.72 7.79 8.38
N LEU A 353 29.87 7.92 7.38
CA LEU A 353 30.07 7.37 6.05
C LEU A 353 30.57 8.44 5.10
N THR A 354 31.73 8.17 4.51
CA THR A 354 32.30 8.91 3.38
C THR A 354 32.30 8.03 2.15
N PHE A 355 32.31 8.63 0.97
CA PHE A 355 32.22 7.90 -0.28
C PHE A 355 33.31 8.34 -1.26
N GLY A 356 33.77 7.40 -2.07
CA GLY A 356 34.80 7.58 -3.09
C GLY A 356 34.21 7.54 -4.50
N ASN A 357 34.90 6.85 -5.40
CA ASN A 357 34.52 6.77 -6.81
C ASN A 357 33.34 5.81 -7.04
N LYS A 358 32.50 6.17 -8.01
CA LYS A 358 31.47 5.27 -8.54
C LYS A 358 32.12 4.28 -9.50
N ARG A 359 32.00 2.98 -9.22
CA ARG A 359 32.61 1.90 -10.01
C ARG A 359 31.73 1.48 -11.19
N TYR A 360 30.42 1.34 -10.95
CA TYR A 360 29.43 1.03 -12.00
C TYR A 360 28.02 1.37 -11.54
N GLY A 361 27.09 1.46 -12.50
CA GLY A 361 25.69 1.84 -12.26
C GLY A 361 25.53 3.33 -12.02
N LEU A 362 24.32 3.75 -11.67
CA LEU A 362 23.98 5.16 -11.47
C LEU A 362 23.45 5.45 -10.06
N GLN A 363 22.51 4.65 -9.55
CA GLN A 363 21.82 4.95 -8.28
C GLN A 363 22.24 4.00 -7.17
N THR A 364 22.83 4.53 -6.09
CA THR A 364 23.12 3.80 -4.85
C THR A 364 22.04 4.07 -3.82
N TYR A 365 21.63 3.08 -3.03
CA TYR A 365 20.66 3.25 -1.95
C TYR A 365 21.31 2.98 -0.60
N PHE A 366 21.19 3.93 0.32
CA PHE A 366 21.52 3.75 1.73
C PHE A 366 20.23 3.52 2.52
N CYS A 367 20.08 2.31 3.04
CA CYS A 367 18.99 1.91 3.92
C CYS A 367 19.48 1.87 5.36
N PHE A 368 18.62 2.21 6.32
CA PHE A 368 18.96 2.25 7.74
C PHE A 368 17.82 1.66 8.61
N ARG A 369 18.17 1.12 9.77
CA ARG A 369 17.25 0.70 10.82
C ARG A 369 17.84 1.01 12.19
N GLY A 370 17.11 1.71 13.05
CA GLY A 370 17.53 1.95 14.45
C GLY A 370 17.52 0.67 15.30
N ARG A 371 18.25 0.69 16.42
CA ARG A 371 18.42 -0.44 17.36
C ARG A 371 17.09 -0.93 17.99
N GLU A 372 16.07 -0.09 18.03
CA GLU A 372 14.72 -0.45 18.49
C GLU A 372 13.96 -1.21 17.41
N GLY A 373 14.14 -2.52 17.37
CA GLY A 373 13.44 -3.41 16.45
C GLY A 373 14.20 -4.71 16.32
N GLY A 374 13.80 -5.72 17.09
CA GLY A 374 14.36 -7.06 16.99
C GLY A 374 14.20 -7.67 15.59
N GLY A 375 15.14 -8.55 15.26
CA GLY A 375 15.15 -9.38 14.07
C GLY A 375 16.56 -9.94 13.80
N PRO A 376 16.72 -11.25 13.52
CA PRO A 376 17.96 -11.76 12.95
C PRO A 376 18.16 -11.11 11.59
N VAL A 377 19.38 -10.66 11.32
CA VAL A 377 19.74 -10.06 10.04
C VAL A 377 21.00 -10.76 9.54
N PRO A 378 21.03 -11.25 8.30
CA PRO A 378 22.24 -11.81 7.73
C PRO A 378 23.36 -10.76 7.75
N ALA A 379 24.46 -11.07 8.44
CA ALA A 379 25.67 -10.26 8.42
C ALA A 379 26.50 -10.49 7.15
N GLU A 380 26.15 -11.51 6.36
CA GLU A 380 26.84 -11.86 5.13
C GLU A 380 26.43 -10.99 3.95
N ALA A 381 27.39 -10.74 3.07
CA ALA A 381 27.11 -10.06 1.82
C ALA A 381 26.21 -10.95 0.95
N LEU A 382 25.11 -10.40 0.46
CA LEU A 382 24.23 -11.06 -0.50
C LEU A 382 24.34 -10.33 -1.84
N PRO A 383 25.21 -10.71 -2.79
CA PRO A 383 25.44 -9.95 -4.03
C PRO A 383 24.21 -9.86 -4.96
N PHE A 384 24.15 -8.84 -5.83
CA PHE A 384 23.03 -8.67 -6.76
C PHE A 384 22.85 -9.89 -7.67
N ALA A 385 23.96 -10.45 -8.16
CA ALA A 385 23.97 -11.64 -9.01
C ALA A 385 23.30 -12.87 -8.37
N ALA A 386 23.29 -12.97 -7.04
CA ALA A 386 22.64 -14.08 -6.32
C ALA A 386 21.10 -13.98 -6.32
N VAL A 387 20.55 -12.79 -6.59
CA VAL A 387 19.11 -12.50 -6.48
C VAL A 387 18.51 -11.89 -7.76
N SER A 388 19.32 -11.71 -8.80
CA SER A 388 18.94 -11.10 -10.07
C SER A 388 18.70 -12.11 -11.20
N ALA A 389 18.35 -13.37 -10.89
CA ALA A 389 18.15 -14.43 -11.88
C ALA A 389 17.08 -14.09 -12.94
N TRP A 390 16.14 -13.21 -12.61
CA TRP A 390 15.12 -12.72 -13.53
C TRP A 390 15.69 -11.78 -14.60
N ALA A 391 16.82 -11.10 -14.36
CA ALA A 391 17.42 -10.14 -15.29
C ALA A 391 18.05 -10.86 -16.49
N ASP A 392 18.01 -10.23 -17.67
CA ASP A 392 18.57 -10.83 -18.88
C ASP A 392 20.11 -10.98 -18.74
N PRO A 393 20.67 -12.18 -18.95
CA PRO A 393 22.11 -12.43 -18.76
C PRO A 393 22.97 -11.66 -19.78
N GLN A 394 22.41 -11.26 -20.93
CA GLN A 394 23.07 -10.42 -21.92
C GLN A 394 22.88 -8.91 -21.63
N LYS A 395 22.26 -8.55 -20.49
CA LYS A 395 21.99 -7.19 -20.04
C LYS A 395 21.09 -6.38 -21.01
N ARG A 396 20.23 -7.06 -21.77
CA ARG A 396 19.23 -6.41 -22.63
C ARG A 396 18.00 -6.02 -21.81
N ILE A 397 17.30 -4.98 -22.26
CA ILE A 397 16.03 -4.54 -21.68
C ILE A 397 14.87 -5.12 -22.50
N ARG A 398 14.01 -5.90 -21.84
CA ARG A 398 12.89 -6.57 -22.49
C ARG A 398 11.69 -5.63 -22.63
N VAL A 399 11.09 -5.64 -23.82
CA VAL A 399 9.94 -4.80 -24.17
C VAL A 399 8.79 -5.62 -24.77
N LEU A 400 7.57 -5.14 -24.55
CA LEU A 400 6.37 -5.56 -25.25
C LEU A 400 6.02 -4.55 -26.35
N PRO A 401 5.40 -4.96 -27.47
CA PRO A 401 4.75 -4.05 -28.40
C PRO A 401 3.77 -3.13 -27.66
N GLY A 402 3.88 -1.82 -27.92
CA GLY A 402 2.94 -0.84 -27.41
C GLY A 402 1.67 -0.72 -28.28
N PRO A 403 0.67 0.07 -27.86
CA PRO A 403 -0.58 0.22 -28.62
C PRO A 403 -0.37 0.73 -30.05
N GLU A 404 0.57 1.64 -30.25
CA GLU A 404 0.90 2.23 -31.56
C GLU A 404 2.07 1.51 -32.26
N TYR A 405 2.45 0.31 -31.81
CA TYR A 405 3.52 -0.49 -32.44
C TYR A 405 3.26 -0.76 -33.94
N HIS A 406 2.00 -1.01 -34.29
CA HIS A 406 1.58 -1.31 -35.67
C HIS A 406 1.74 -0.13 -36.65
N CYS A 407 2.01 1.08 -36.15
CA CYS A 407 2.24 2.26 -36.97
C CYS A 407 3.71 2.47 -37.35
N LEU A 408 4.62 1.66 -36.80
CA LEU A 408 6.03 1.67 -37.20
C LEU A 408 6.21 1.07 -38.60
N GLU A 409 6.98 1.73 -39.45
CA GLU A 409 7.30 1.22 -40.80
C GLU A 409 8.16 -0.06 -40.74
N ASP A 410 9.19 -0.05 -39.89
CA ASP A 410 10.05 -1.22 -39.62
C ASP A 410 10.29 -1.35 -38.10
N PRO A 411 9.43 -2.07 -37.38
CA PRO A 411 9.63 -2.30 -35.96
C PRO A 411 10.88 -3.12 -35.64
N GLY A 412 11.34 -3.95 -36.58
CA GLY A 412 12.52 -4.80 -36.41
C GLY A 412 13.79 -3.98 -36.22
N GLN A 413 13.89 -2.84 -36.92
CA GLN A 413 14.99 -1.88 -36.81
C GLN A 413 15.31 -1.52 -35.35
N PHE A 414 14.29 -1.34 -34.50
CA PHE A 414 14.49 -0.95 -33.09
C PHE A 414 15.43 -1.89 -32.33
N PHE A 415 15.43 -3.18 -32.66
CA PHE A 415 16.21 -4.21 -31.99
C PHE A 415 17.63 -4.38 -32.56
N PHE A 416 17.88 -3.90 -33.78
CA PHE A 416 19.20 -3.94 -34.41
C PHE A 416 19.95 -2.61 -34.28
N THR A 417 19.24 -1.50 -34.02
CA THR A 417 19.85 -0.19 -33.77
C THR A 417 20.69 -0.20 -32.49
N GLN A 418 21.90 0.36 -32.58
CA GLN A 418 22.78 0.58 -31.45
C GLN A 418 22.33 1.83 -30.67
N TRP A 419 21.42 1.66 -29.72
CA TRP A 419 20.94 2.76 -28.89
C TRP A 419 21.95 3.13 -27.81
N ARG A 420 22.00 4.43 -27.50
CA ARG A 420 22.69 4.98 -26.34
C ARG A 420 21.76 5.89 -25.55
N THR A 421 21.90 5.89 -24.23
CA THR A 421 21.27 6.92 -23.39
C THR A 421 21.92 8.28 -23.66
N THR A 422 21.18 9.37 -23.47
CA THR A 422 21.69 10.73 -23.71
C THR A 422 21.81 11.53 -22.42
N PHE A 423 22.45 12.70 -22.48
CA PHE A 423 22.46 13.66 -21.35
C PHE A 423 21.10 14.33 -21.11
N LYS A 424 20.15 14.22 -22.06
CA LYS A 424 18.76 14.65 -21.89
C LYS A 424 17.95 13.55 -21.18
N MET A 425 18.37 13.19 -19.97
CA MET A 425 17.70 12.20 -19.14
C MET A 425 17.58 12.68 -17.69
N ASP A 426 16.50 12.31 -17.05
CA ASP A 426 16.19 12.62 -15.66
C ASP A 426 15.27 11.53 -15.07
N LYS A 427 14.60 11.82 -13.96
CA LYS A 427 13.65 10.88 -13.33
C LYS A 427 12.34 10.72 -14.10
N MET A 428 12.05 11.60 -15.07
CA MET A 428 10.87 11.52 -15.94
C MET A 428 11.11 10.60 -17.12
N GLY A 429 12.31 10.61 -17.72
CA GLY A 429 12.60 9.76 -18.88
C GLY A 429 14.06 9.65 -19.30
N ILE A 430 14.34 8.62 -20.09
CA ILE A 430 15.63 8.40 -20.77
C ILE A 430 15.43 8.59 -22.27
N ARG A 431 16.00 9.65 -22.83
CA ARG A 431 16.05 9.83 -24.28
C ARG A 431 17.17 9.00 -24.89
N LEU A 432 16.86 8.31 -25.98
CA LEU A 432 17.77 7.45 -26.72
C LEU A 432 18.35 8.18 -27.94
N ALA A 433 19.60 7.87 -28.28
CA ALA A 433 20.23 8.26 -29.54
C ALA A 433 20.67 7.00 -30.29
N GLY A 434 20.41 6.95 -31.59
CA GLY A 434 20.73 5.82 -32.45
C GLY A 434 20.31 6.13 -33.89
N GLU A 435 21.02 5.54 -34.85
CA GLU A 435 20.77 5.68 -36.29
C GLU A 435 20.48 4.29 -36.92
N PRO A 436 19.63 4.19 -37.94
CA PRO A 436 18.81 5.28 -38.50
C PRO A 436 17.66 5.68 -37.57
N ALA A 437 17.13 6.89 -37.76
CA ALA A 437 15.91 7.33 -37.08
C ALA A 437 14.74 6.36 -37.37
N MET A 438 13.90 6.14 -36.36
CA MET A 438 12.68 5.33 -36.54
C MET A 438 11.57 6.16 -37.16
N LYS A 439 10.76 5.53 -38.01
CA LYS A 439 9.61 6.15 -38.66
C LYS A 439 8.30 5.53 -38.20
N CYS A 440 7.28 6.38 -38.09
CA CYS A 440 5.94 6.01 -37.69
C CYS A 440 4.94 6.79 -38.53
N ASP A 441 3.98 6.09 -39.13
CA ASP A 441 2.95 6.65 -39.99
C ASP A 441 1.78 7.27 -39.19
N MET A 442 2.09 7.76 -37.99
CA MET A 442 1.12 8.41 -37.10
C MET A 442 1.50 9.88 -36.91
N GLY A 443 0.59 10.76 -37.30
CA GLY A 443 0.69 12.20 -37.07
C GLY A 443 0.34 12.59 -35.63
N ASN A 444 -0.42 13.67 -35.46
CA ASN A 444 -0.85 14.13 -34.14
C ASN A 444 -1.80 13.12 -33.47
N MET A 445 -1.43 12.65 -32.26
CA MET A 445 -2.21 11.72 -31.46
C MET A 445 -2.98 12.46 -30.36
N ILE A 446 -4.22 12.04 -30.07
CA ILE A 446 -4.91 12.47 -28.84
C ILE A 446 -4.12 11.96 -27.64
N SER A 447 -3.89 12.81 -26.64
CA SER A 447 -3.16 12.43 -25.43
C SER A 447 -3.74 11.18 -24.79
N GLY A 448 -2.92 10.13 -24.69
CA GLY A 448 -3.25 8.85 -24.09
C GLY A 448 -2.56 8.65 -22.75
N ALA A 449 -3.09 7.75 -21.91
CA ALA A 449 -2.41 7.35 -20.68
C ALA A 449 -1.06 6.68 -20.98
N VAL A 450 -0.08 6.92 -20.11
CA VAL A 450 1.27 6.33 -20.18
C VAL A 450 1.63 5.60 -18.90
N ALA A 451 2.47 4.57 -19.02
CA ALA A 451 2.92 3.72 -17.93
C ALA A 451 4.44 3.80 -17.72
N ASP A 452 4.93 3.22 -16.62
CA ASP A 452 6.36 3.10 -16.40
C ASP A 452 6.93 2.23 -17.53
N GLY A 453 8.03 2.68 -18.13
CA GLY A 453 8.66 1.97 -19.22
C GLY A 453 8.01 2.19 -20.58
N THR A 454 6.96 3.01 -20.70
CA THR A 454 6.40 3.38 -22.01
C THR A 454 7.49 4.04 -22.85
N VAL A 455 7.74 3.49 -24.02
CA VAL A 455 8.67 4.05 -25.01
C VAL A 455 7.84 4.85 -26.00
N GLN A 456 7.97 6.18 -25.92
CA GLN A 456 7.33 7.08 -26.86
C GLN A 456 8.28 7.41 -27.99
N LEU A 457 7.78 7.42 -29.22
CA LEU A 457 8.51 7.94 -30.37
C LEU A 457 8.21 9.43 -30.53
N THR A 458 9.13 10.30 -30.11
CA THR A 458 9.02 11.75 -30.35
C THR A 458 9.60 12.10 -31.72
N PRO A 459 9.33 13.29 -32.28
CA PRO A 459 9.90 13.71 -33.56
C PRO A 459 11.44 13.64 -33.61
N GLU A 460 12.11 13.90 -32.48
CA GLU A 460 13.58 13.82 -32.39
C GLU A 460 14.12 12.40 -32.22
N SER A 461 13.53 11.59 -31.34
CA SER A 461 14.08 10.30 -30.89
C SER A 461 13.12 9.57 -29.96
N PRO A 462 13.29 8.25 -29.77
CA PRO A 462 12.59 7.53 -28.72
C PRO A 462 12.95 8.05 -27.31
N ILE A 463 11.95 8.10 -26.43
CA ILE A 463 12.11 8.38 -25.00
C ILE A 463 11.43 7.28 -24.17
N ILE A 464 12.14 6.72 -23.22
CA ILE A 464 11.60 5.76 -22.25
C ILE A 464 11.11 6.54 -21.03
N LEU A 465 9.83 6.45 -20.72
CA LEU A 465 9.25 7.12 -19.56
C LEU A 465 9.53 6.34 -18.27
N LEU A 466 9.93 7.06 -17.23
CA LEU A 466 10.30 6.51 -15.93
C LEU A 466 9.25 6.90 -14.87
N ARG A 467 9.64 6.89 -13.59
CA ARG A 467 8.70 6.93 -12.46
C ARG A 467 8.14 8.30 -12.13
N HIS A 468 8.83 9.37 -12.56
CA HIS A 468 8.38 10.75 -12.39
C HIS A 468 7.76 11.32 -13.68
N ARG A 469 7.50 10.47 -14.68
CA ARG A 469 6.82 10.86 -15.93
C ARG A 469 5.47 11.53 -15.68
N GLN A 470 5.04 12.29 -16.66
CA GLN A 470 3.65 12.74 -16.84
C GLN A 470 2.68 11.55 -16.91
N THR A 471 1.41 11.75 -16.54
CA THR A 471 0.40 10.68 -16.53
C THR A 471 -0.23 10.42 -17.90
N THR A 472 -0.14 11.38 -18.82
CA THR A 472 -0.65 11.30 -20.20
C THR A 472 0.38 11.86 -21.18
N GLY A 473 0.37 11.40 -22.43
CA GLY A 473 1.27 11.90 -23.47
C GLY A 473 0.68 11.79 -24.87
N GLY A 474 1.06 12.70 -25.76
CA GLY A 474 0.55 12.83 -27.13
C GLY A 474 1.47 12.25 -28.22
N TYR A 475 2.43 11.40 -27.85
CA TYR A 475 3.33 10.74 -28.80
C TYR A 475 3.04 9.23 -28.90
N PRO A 476 3.22 8.61 -30.08
CA PRO A 476 3.01 7.17 -30.28
C PRO A 476 3.77 6.33 -29.26
N ARG A 477 3.07 5.40 -28.59
CA ARG A 477 3.63 4.49 -27.58
C ARG A 477 3.98 3.18 -28.28
N ILE A 478 5.19 3.13 -28.78
CA ILE A 478 5.65 2.08 -29.70
C ILE A 478 6.05 0.79 -28.97
N PHE A 479 6.53 0.90 -27.74
CA PHE A 479 6.88 -0.22 -26.89
C PHE A 479 6.57 0.07 -25.42
N ASN A 480 6.55 -0.95 -24.58
CA ASN A 480 6.61 -0.80 -23.14
C ASN A 480 7.64 -1.75 -22.54
N VAL A 481 8.60 -1.22 -21.78
CA VAL A 481 9.53 -2.02 -20.98
C VAL A 481 8.76 -2.83 -19.95
N ILE A 482 9.11 -4.11 -19.79
CA ILE A 482 8.39 -4.97 -18.84
C ILE A 482 8.65 -4.53 -17.40
N SER A 483 7.69 -4.78 -16.51
CA SER A 483 7.80 -4.42 -15.09
C SER A 483 8.95 -5.11 -14.35
N ALA A 484 9.46 -6.23 -14.87
CA ALA A 484 10.68 -6.83 -14.36
C ALA A 484 11.88 -5.88 -14.57
N ASP A 485 12.02 -5.28 -15.75
CA ASP A 485 13.24 -4.60 -16.20
C ASP A 485 13.26 -3.10 -15.92
N ILE A 486 12.11 -2.51 -15.57
CA ILE A 486 11.97 -1.07 -15.31
C ILE A 486 12.99 -0.52 -14.28
N ASP A 487 13.33 -1.32 -13.27
CA ASP A 487 14.30 -0.93 -12.23
C ASP A 487 15.74 -0.89 -12.76
N LEU A 488 16.06 -1.72 -13.76
CA LEU A 488 17.39 -1.75 -14.37
C LEU A 488 17.69 -0.43 -15.10
N LEU A 489 16.66 0.24 -15.63
CA LEU A 489 16.81 1.54 -16.28
C LEU A 489 17.34 2.62 -15.33
N GLY A 490 17.04 2.51 -14.03
CA GLY A 490 17.56 3.43 -13.01
C GLY A 490 19.08 3.38 -12.84
N GLN A 491 19.76 2.38 -13.42
CA GLN A 491 21.21 2.20 -13.33
C GLN A 491 21.98 2.69 -14.56
N TYR A 492 21.29 3.14 -15.62
CA TYR A 492 21.95 3.67 -16.81
C TYR A 492 22.40 5.12 -16.58
N ALA A 493 23.70 5.36 -16.73
CA ALA A 493 24.26 6.71 -16.80
C ALA A 493 24.11 7.30 -18.22
N PRO A 494 24.31 8.61 -18.41
CA PRO A 494 24.36 9.21 -19.74
C PRO A 494 25.41 8.55 -20.64
N ASN A 495 25.12 8.51 -21.94
CA ASN A 495 26.01 7.99 -22.98
C ASN A 495 26.38 6.50 -22.86
N GLN A 496 25.53 5.70 -22.20
CA GLN A 496 25.73 4.26 -22.08
C GLN A 496 24.99 3.50 -23.19
N PRO A 497 25.60 2.45 -23.75
CA PRO A 497 24.92 1.58 -24.71
C PRO A 497 23.78 0.83 -24.03
N ILE A 498 22.64 0.74 -24.69
CA ILE A 498 21.44 0.04 -24.23
C ILE A 498 20.87 -0.80 -25.38
N HIS A 499 20.52 -2.05 -25.09
CA HIS A 499 20.02 -2.99 -26.09
C HIS A 499 18.64 -3.49 -25.67
N PHE A 500 17.77 -3.73 -26.64
CA PHE A 500 16.40 -4.18 -26.39
C PHE A 500 16.17 -5.55 -27.01
N VAL A 501 15.21 -6.28 -26.44
CA VAL A 501 14.69 -7.50 -27.03
C VAL A 501 13.18 -7.56 -26.82
N GLN A 502 12.45 -7.98 -27.86
CA GLN A 502 11.02 -8.19 -27.73
C GLN A 502 10.74 -9.48 -26.97
N VAL A 503 9.75 -9.45 -26.10
CA VAL A 503 9.22 -10.65 -25.45
C VAL A 503 7.72 -10.75 -25.66
N THR A 504 7.16 -11.90 -25.33
CA THR A 504 5.71 -12.12 -25.26
C THR A 504 5.16 -11.68 -23.91
N LEU A 505 3.84 -11.47 -23.84
CA LEU A 505 3.16 -11.16 -22.57
C LEU A 505 3.31 -12.29 -21.54
N GLU A 506 3.37 -13.54 -22.00
CA GLU A 506 3.55 -14.70 -21.14
C GLU A 506 4.95 -14.72 -20.48
N GLU A 507 6.00 -14.50 -21.28
CA GLU A 507 7.37 -14.36 -20.78
C GLU A 507 7.51 -13.17 -19.83
N ALA A 508 6.92 -12.01 -20.17
CA ALA A 508 6.92 -10.84 -19.31
C ALA A 508 6.30 -11.15 -17.92
N ARG A 509 5.18 -11.89 -17.89
CA ARG A 509 4.56 -12.35 -16.64
C ARG A 509 5.44 -13.34 -15.89
N ALA A 510 6.14 -14.23 -16.59
CA ALA A 510 7.07 -15.18 -15.98
C ALA A 510 8.25 -14.46 -15.31
N PHE A 511 8.88 -13.50 -15.98
CA PHE A 511 9.97 -12.70 -15.40
C PHE A 511 9.50 -11.84 -14.22
N ALA A 512 8.28 -11.30 -14.26
CA ALA A 512 7.69 -10.59 -13.13
C ALA A 512 7.52 -11.51 -11.90
N ARG A 513 7.08 -12.76 -12.10
CA ARG A 513 7.00 -13.76 -11.02
C ARG A 513 8.37 -14.11 -10.46
N GLN A 514 9.35 -14.39 -11.32
CA GLN A 514 10.73 -14.70 -10.88
C GLN A 514 11.35 -13.56 -10.05
N LYS A 515 11.11 -12.30 -10.45
CA LYS A 515 11.56 -11.14 -9.69
C LYS A 515 10.91 -11.08 -8.30
N GLU A 516 9.62 -11.36 -8.21
CA GLU A 516 8.90 -11.39 -6.93
C GLU A 516 9.33 -12.59 -6.07
N GLU A 517 9.58 -13.75 -6.66
CA GLU A 517 10.14 -14.93 -5.98
C GLU A 517 11.52 -14.63 -5.37
N SER A 518 12.39 -13.89 -6.07
CA SER A 518 13.66 -13.41 -5.51
C SER A 518 13.45 -12.53 -4.27
N LEU A 519 12.42 -11.68 -4.27
CA LEU A 519 12.08 -10.83 -3.13
C LEU A 519 11.39 -11.62 -2.00
N ASP A 520 10.59 -12.63 -2.32
CA ASP A 520 9.99 -13.53 -1.33
C ASP A 520 11.05 -14.33 -0.56
N LYS A 521 12.10 -14.79 -1.24
CA LYS A 521 13.26 -15.42 -0.56
C LYS A 521 13.91 -14.48 0.45
N LEU A 522 14.02 -13.20 0.11
CA LEU A 522 14.52 -12.18 1.03
C LEU A 522 13.59 -11.96 2.22
N ARG A 523 12.27 -11.86 1.99
CA ARG A 523 11.26 -11.72 3.05
C ARG A 523 11.30 -12.87 4.07
N GLN A 524 11.45 -14.10 3.56
CA GLN A 524 11.57 -15.29 4.40
C GLN A 524 12.85 -15.26 5.24
N ALA A 525 13.98 -14.84 4.64
CA ALA A 525 15.25 -14.71 5.36
C ALA A 525 15.24 -13.59 6.41
N SER A 526 14.45 -12.53 6.22
CA SER A 526 14.36 -11.39 7.14
C SER A 526 13.34 -11.57 8.27
N GLY A 527 12.62 -12.70 8.32
CA GLY A 527 11.60 -12.97 9.34
C GLY A 527 10.42 -11.99 9.32
N SER A 528 10.16 -11.35 8.17
CA SER A 528 9.21 -10.25 8.00
C SER A 528 7.90 -10.67 7.37
#